data_AF-A0AAV0QF75-F1
#
_entry.id   AF-A0AAV0QF75-F1
#
_cell.length_a   1.000
_cell.length_b   1.000
_cell.length_c   1.000
_cell.angle_alpha   90.00
_cell.angle_beta   90.00
_cell.angle_gamma   90.00
#
_symmetry.space_group_name_H-M   'P 1'
#
loop_
_entity.id
_entity.type
_entity.pdbx_description
1 polymer ?
#
loop_
_entity_poly.entity_id
_entity_poly.type
_entity_poly.pdbx_seq_one_letter_code
_entity_poly.pdbx_strand_id
1 'polypeptide(L)'
;METVAGNFTKLQQQLQKKQKWFLLLISSLLISTILILLTVTFSSGWNNSASTTQLLFRRRQQQQGQSSPRFAESKLAKTETFAGKLPRLAYLISGSAGDGVNLKRALKALYHPRNQYVVHLDLEAPVEERLELIRWVNEGEKVFQEVGNVRAVVRSNLVTYRGPTMVSNTLHAAAILLRDGGEWDWFINLSASDYPLVTQDDLLHTLSSIPRDLNFIEHTSDIGWKEDQRARPVIIDPGLYSLQKSDVFWATEKRSVPTAYRLFTGQYGCKTLAV
;
A
#
# COMPACT_ATOMS: atom_id res chain seq x y z
N MET A 1 -34.53 73.85 -5.99
CA MET A 1 -33.60 73.47 -7.07
C MET A 1 -32.52 72.46 -6.63
N GLU A 2 -32.24 72.28 -5.34
CA GLU A 2 -31.18 71.35 -4.87
C GLU A 2 -31.55 69.85 -4.90
N THR A 3 -32.83 69.48 -4.88
CA THR A 3 -33.28 68.07 -4.82
C THR A 3 -33.16 67.31 -6.14
N VAL A 4 -33.23 68.00 -7.28
CA VAL A 4 -33.14 67.36 -8.62
C VAL A 4 -31.68 67.08 -8.99
N ALA A 5 -30.76 67.98 -8.64
CA ALA A 5 -29.32 67.82 -8.88
C ALA A 5 -28.70 66.68 -8.05
N GLY A 6 -29.13 66.51 -6.80
CA GLY A 6 -28.68 65.40 -5.92
C GLY A 6 -29.15 64.01 -6.38
N ASN A 7 -30.33 63.92 -7.00
CA ASN A 7 -30.82 62.66 -7.56
C ASN A 7 -30.09 62.27 -8.85
N PHE A 8 -29.72 63.26 -9.69
CA PHE A 8 -28.95 63.03 -10.92
C PHE A 8 -27.53 62.51 -10.64
N THR A 9 -26.83 63.09 -9.67
CA THR A 9 -25.48 62.65 -9.28
C THR A 9 -25.49 61.25 -8.67
N LYS A 10 -26.51 60.90 -7.88
CA LYS A 10 -26.70 59.57 -7.30
C LYS A 10 -26.99 58.51 -8.37
N LEU A 11 -27.79 58.86 -9.39
CA LEU A 11 -28.04 58.01 -10.56
C LEU A 11 -26.78 57.77 -11.40
N GLN A 12 -25.97 58.82 -11.63
CA GLN A 12 -24.69 58.70 -12.32
C GLN A 12 -23.70 57.81 -11.57
N GLN A 13 -23.60 57.93 -10.23
CA GLN A 13 -22.75 57.04 -9.43
C GLN A 13 -23.21 55.59 -9.48
N GLN A 14 -24.52 55.32 -9.47
CA GLN A 14 -25.03 53.95 -9.62
C GLN A 14 -24.77 53.36 -11.00
N LEU A 15 -24.91 54.17 -12.06
CA LEU A 15 -24.59 53.77 -13.44
C LEU A 15 -23.09 53.47 -13.59
N GLN A 16 -22.21 54.31 -13.04
CA GLN A 16 -20.77 54.05 -13.04
C GLN A 16 -20.39 52.81 -12.23
N LYS A 17 -21.03 52.57 -11.08
CA LYS A 17 -20.79 51.36 -10.28
C LYS A 17 -21.23 50.12 -11.06
N LYS A 18 -22.41 50.13 -11.70
CA LYS A 18 -22.89 49.03 -12.56
C LYS A 18 -21.96 48.78 -13.75
N GLN A 19 -21.44 49.84 -14.39
CA GLN A 19 -20.46 49.71 -15.47
C GLN A 19 -19.15 49.07 -15.00
N LYS A 20 -18.64 49.44 -13.81
CA LYS A 20 -17.43 48.81 -13.24
C LYS A 20 -17.62 47.32 -12.94
N TRP A 21 -18.76 46.94 -12.35
CA TRP A 21 -19.07 45.53 -12.10
C TRP A 21 -19.29 44.74 -13.39
N PHE A 22 -19.89 45.36 -14.41
CA PHE A 22 -20.06 44.76 -15.72
C PHE A 22 -18.73 44.51 -16.43
N LEU A 23 -17.79 45.46 -16.36
CA LEU A 23 -16.44 45.31 -16.91
C LEU A 23 -15.63 44.20 -16.21
N LEU A 24 -15.76 44.06 -14.88
CA LEU A 24 -15.14 42.98 -14.12
C LEU A 24 -15.71 41.60 -14.46
N LEU A 25 -17.00 41.54 -14.79
CA LEU A 25 -17.67 40.29 -15.16
C LEU A 25 -17.25 39.85 -16.57
N ILE A 26 -17.14 40.80 -17.51
CA ILE A 26 -16.64 40.54 -18.86
C ILE A 26 -15.16 40.11 -18.84
N SER A 27 -14.31 40.77 -18.04
CA SER A 27 -12.89 40.40 -17.96
C SER A 27 -12.70 38.99 -17.38
N SER A 28 -13.47 38.62 -16.35
CA SER A 28 -13.49 37.26 -15.81
C SER A 28 -13.93 36.22 -16.86
N LEU A 29 -14.98 36.52 -17.63
CA LEU A 29 -15.47 35.63 -18.67
C LEU A 29 -14.43 35.45 -19.79
N LEU A 30 -13.75 36.52 -20.21
CA LEU A 30 -12.68 36.46 -21.21
C LEU A 30 -11.46 35.68 -20.74
N ILE A 31 -11.06 35.83 -19.46
CA ILE A 31 -9.94 35.06 -18.90
C ILE A 31 -10.29 33.57 -18.84
N SER A 32 -11.51 33.24 -18.43
CA SER A 32 -11.99 31.85 -18.38
C SER A 32 -12.03 31.19 -19.75
N THR A 33 -12.55 31.89 -20.77
CA THR A 33 -12.59 31.36 -22.14
C THR A 33 -11.20 31.18 -22.74
N ILE A 34 -10.24 32.08 -22.45
CA ILE A 34 -8.85 31.93 -22.87
C ILE A 34 -8.20 30.71 -22.20
N LEU A 35 -8.42 30.50 -20.89
CA LEU A 35 -7.88 29.32 -20.19
C LEU A 35 -8.46 28.01 -20.74
N ILE A 36 -9.74 27.97 -21.08
CA ILE A 36 -10.37 26.80 -21.71
C ILE A 36 -9.83 26.56 -23.13
N LEU A 37 -9.59 27.62 -23.92
CA LEU A 37 -8.96 27.47 -25.24
C LEU A 37 -7.52 26.95 -25.13
N LEU A 38 -6.79 27.40 -24.11
CA LEU A 38 -5.42 26.96 -23.86
C LEU A 38 -5.37 25.48 -23.45
N THR A 39 -6.33 25.00 -22.66
CA THR A 39 -6.39 23.58 -22.26
C THR A 39 -6.80 22.67 -23.42
N VAL A 40 -7.71 23.11 -24.29
CA VAL A 40 -8.14 22.35 -25.49
C VAL A 40 -7.04 22.30 -26.57
N THR A 41 -6.26 23.36 -26.73
CA THR A 41 -5.11 23.40 -27.67
C THR A 41 -3.90 22.63 -27.14
N PHE A 42 -3.63 22.61 -25.83
CA PHE A 42 -2.57 21.76 -25.26
C PHE A 42 -2.94 20.27 -25.18
N SER A 43 -4.22 19.92 -24.99
CA SER A 43 -4.67 18.53 -24.91
C SER A 43 -4.71 17.81 -26.28
N SER A 44 -4.73 18.55 -27.39
CA SER A 44 -4.63 17.97 -28.74
C SER A 44 -3.18 17.73 -29.20
N GLY A 45 -2.17 18.25 -28.49
CA GLY A 45 -0.74 18.06 -28.79
C GLY A 45 -0.05 16.89 -28.07
N TRP A 46 -0.68 16.28 -27.05
CA TRP A 46 -0.05 15.23 -26.23
C TRP A 46 -0.46 13.80 -26.59
N ASN A 47 -1.42 13.62 -27.49
CA ASN A 47 -1.98 12.29 -27.78
C ASN A 47 -1.22 11.48 -28.83
N ASN A 48 -0.09 11.99 -29.34
CA ASN A 48 0.75 11.28 -30.33
C ASN A 48 2.11 10.79 -29.79
N SER A 49 2.37 10.90 -28.49
CA SER A 49 3.64 10.43 -27.88
C SER A 49 3.64 8.94 -27.51
N ALA A 50 2.49 8.25 -27.61
CA ALA A 50 2.34 6.84 -27.24
C ALA A 50 2.94 5.87 -28.28
N SER A 51 3.05 6.27 -29.55
CA SER A 51 3.51 5.36 -30.62
C SER A 51 5.03 5.39 -30.84
N THR A 52 5.67 6.55 -30.65
CA THR A 52 7.13 6.72 -30.86
C THR A 52 7.93 6.20 -29.68
N THR A 53 7.38 6.27 -28.46
CA THR A 53 8.00 5.67 -27.28
C THR A 53 7.99 4.14 -27.39
N GLN A 54 6.91 3.51 -27.86
CA GLN A 54 6.87 2.05 -28.05
C GLN A 54 7.88 1.52 -29.07
N LEU A 55 8.16 2.26 -30.15
CA LEU A 55 9.18 1.88 -31.13
C LEU A 55 10.61 2.04 -30.58
N LEU A 56 10.87 3.04 -29.74
CA LEU A 56 12.14 3.20 -29.03
C LEU A 56 12.31 2.17 -27.91
N PHE A 57 11.22 1.77 -27.23
CA PHE A 57 11.23 0.67 -26.24
C PHE A 57 11.54 -0.68 -26.89
N ARG A 58 11.02 -0.96 -28.08
CA ARG A 58 11.32 -2.20 -28.82
C ARG A 58 12.78 -2.25 -29.30
N ARG A 59 13.36 -1.10 -29.68
CA ARG A 59 14.75 -1.03 -30.13
C ARG A 59 15.76 -1.13 -28.99
N ARG A 60 15.40 -0.70 -27.77
CA ARG A 60 16.26 -0.78 -26.58
C ARG A 60 16.31 -2.19 -25.96
N GLN A 61 15.26 -2.99 -26.09
CA GLN A 61 15.29 -4.40 -25.68
C GLN A 61 16.17 -5.27 -26.58
N GLN A 62 16.43 -4.89 -27.84
CA GLN A 62 17.32 -5.64 -28.74
C GLN A 62 18.82 -5.37 -28.50
N GLN A 63 19.20 -4.37 -27.70
CA GLN A 63 20.61 -4.02 -27.47
C GLN A 63 21.15 -4.37 -26.07
N GLN A 64 20.31 -4.84 -25.13
CA GLN A 64 20.81 -5.45 -23.91
C GLN A 64 20.98 -6.95 -24.13
N GLY A 65 22.24 -7.37 -24.27
CA GLY A 65 22.63 -8.77 -24.28
C GLY A 65 21.93 -9.55 -23.16
N GLN A 66 21.54 -10.78 -23.49
CA GLN A 66 20.86 -11.75 -22.63
C GLN A 66 21.62 -11.97 -21.31
N SER A 67 21.44 -11.10 -20.33
CA SER A 67 21.69 -11.42 -18.93
C SER A 67 20.34 -11.51 -18.25
N SER A 68 19.74 -12.70 -18.27
CA SER A 68 18.59 -13.00 -17.43
C SER A 68 18.94 -12.60 -15.99
N PRO A 69 18.12 -11.80 -15.30
CA PRO A 69 18.38 -11.45 -13.91
C PRO A 69 18.54 -12.76 -13.12
N ARG A 70 19.71 -12.94 -12.50
CA ARG A 70 19.99 -14.09 -11.63
C ARG A 70 19.25 -13.90 -10.32
N PHE A 71 18.02 -14.38 -10.30
CA PHE A 71 17.19 -14.50 -9.10
C PHE A 71 17.70 -15.67 -8.24
N ALA A 72 17.60 -15.55 -6.91
CA ALA A 72 18.08 -16.57 -5.98
C ALA A 72 17.36 -17.92 -6.20
N GLU A 73 16.13 -17.84 -6.66
CA GLU A 73 15.23 -18.92 -7.05
C GLU A 73 15.87 -19.83 -8.12
N SER A 74 16.70 -19.29 -9.01
CA SER A 74 17.41 -20.09 -10.03
C SER A 74 18.43 -21.08 -9.46
N LYS A 75 18.79 -20.95 -8.19
CA LYS A 75 19.68 -21.87 -7.46
C LYS A 75 18.95 -22.81 -6.52
N LEU A 76 17.63 -22.65 -6.34
CA LEU A 76 16.84 -23.56 -5.53
C LEU A 76 16.51 -24.79 -6.37
N ALA A 77 16.74 -25.98 -5.81
CA ALA A 77 16.31 -27.22 -6.43
C ALA A 77 14.79 -27.17 -6.56
N LYS A 78 14.28 -27.49 -7.76
CA LYS A 78 12.84 -27.58 -8.03
C LYS A 78 12.28 -28.74 -7.19
N THR A 79 11.73 -28.42 -6.02
CA THR A 79 10.99 -29.40 -5.22
C THR A 79 9.79 -29.81 -6.05
N GLU A 80 9.65 -31.12 -6.30
CA GLU A 80 8.45 -31.63 -6.96
C GLU A 80 7.24 -31.15 -6.18
N THR A 81 6.35 -30.42 -6.87
CA THR A 81 5.03 -30.08 -6.37
C THR A 81 4.41 -31.39 -5.88
N PHE A 82 4.27 -31.57 -4.56
CA PHE A 82 3.65 -32.77 -4.00
C PHE A 82 2.24 -32.88 -4.56
N ALA A 83 2.10 -33.60 -5.66
CA ALA A 83 0.86 -33.79 -6.38
C ALA A 83 -0.08 -34.56 -5.43
N GLY A 84 -1.03 -33.83 -4.83
CA GLY A 84 -2.05 -34.39 -3.94
C GLY A 84 -2.20 -33.72 -2.57
N LYS A 85 -1.25 -32.90 -2.08
CA LYS A 85 -1.40 -32.20 -0.79
C LYS A 85 -1.95 -30.78 -1.02
N LEU A 86 -3.14 -30.51 -0.48
CA LEU A 86 -3.72 -29.16 -0.44
C LEU A 86 -2.79 -28.23 0.34
N PRO A 87 -2.54 -27.01 -0.17
CA PRO A 87 -1.61 -26.10 0.46
C PRO A 87 -2.09 -25.65 1.85
N ARG A 88 -1.16 -25.15 2.65
CA ARG A 88 -1.38 -24.52 3.94
C ARG A 88 -0.90 -23.09 3.87
N LEU A 89 -1.77 -22.15 4.19
CA LEU A 89 -1.46 -20.72 4.17
C LEU A 89 -1.12 -20.23 5.57
N ALA A 90 -0.18 -19.32 5.66
CA ALA A 90 0.20 -18.63 6.88
C ALA A 90 -0.11 -17.14 6.75
N TYR A 91 -0.96 -16.62 7.63
CA TYR A 91 -1.43 -15.24 7.59
C TYR A 91 -0.83 -14.43 8.72
N LEU A 92 -0.37 -13.22 8.39
CA LEU A 92 -0.26 -12.12 9.34
C LEU A 92 -1.45 -11.19 9.12
N ILE A 93 -2.20 -10.87 10.17
CA ILE A 93 -3.22 -9.82 10.16
C ILE A 93 -2.82 -8.77 11.20
N SER A 94 -2.39 -7.60 10.73
CA SER A 94 -1.91 -6.51 11.59
C SER A 94 -2.87 -5.32 11.62
N GLY A 95 -3.07 -4.70 12.77
CA GLY A 95 -3.85 -3.47 12.94
C GLY A 95 -3.19 -2.47 13.90
N SER A 96 -3.78 -1.29 14.00
CA SER A 96 -3.40 -0.20 14.90
C SER A 96 -4.51 0.08 15.93
N ALA A 97 -4.43 1.22 16.62
CA ALA A 97 -5.49 1.68 17.52
C ALA A 97 -6.88 1.70 16.85
N GLY A 98 -7.87 1.07 17.48
CA GLY A 98 -9.25 1.01 17.00
C GLY A 98 -9.54 -0.07 15.94
N ASP A 99 -8.52 -0.81 15.48
CA ASP A 99 -8.69 -1.85 14.48
C ASP A 99 -9.12 -3.20 15.05
N GLY A 100 -9.21 -3.37 16.37
CA GLY A 100 -9.47 -4.66 17.02
C GLY A 100 -10.72 -5.37 16.49
N VAL A 101 -11.81 -4.64 16.25
CA VAL A 101 -13.05 -5.19 15.69
C VAL A 101 -12.86 -5.63 14.23
N ASN A 102 -12.21 -4.79 13.42
CA ASN A 102 -11.96 -5.08 12.01
C ASN A 102 -11.03 -6.28 11.83
N LEU A 103 -10.01 -6.39 12.67
CA LEU A 103 -9.08 -7.51 12.71
C LEU A 103 -9.81 -8.81 13.08
N LYS A 104 -10.64 -8.81 14.13
CA LYS A 104 -11.47 -9.98 14.49
C LYS A 104 -12.37 -10.40 13.33
N ARG A 105 -13.02 -9.44 12.68
CA ARG A 105 -13.88 -9.67 11.51
C ARG A 105 -13.10 -10.30 10.34
N ALA A 106 -11.92 -9.76 10.02
CA ALA A 106 -11.08 -10.27 8.94
C ALA A 106 -10.58 -11.69 9.24
N LEU A 107 -10.12 -11.95 10.47
CA LEU A 107 -9.68 -13.29 10.88
C LEU A 107 -10.81 -14.31 10.76
N LYS A 108 -12.03 -13.97 11.20
CA LYS A 108 -13.20 -14.87 11.06
C LYS A 108 -13.50 -15.20 9.60
N ALA A 109 -13.41 -14.22 8.71
CA ALA A 109 -13.65 -14.42 7.27
C ALA A 109 -12.55 -15.26 6.59
N LEU A 110 -11.31 -15.20 7.10
CA LEU A 110 -10.16 -15.92 6.57
C LEU A 110 -9.94 -17.28 7.24
N TYR A 111 -10.65 -17.59 8.32
CA TYR A 111 -10.33 -18.75 9.15
C TYR A 111 -10.59 -20.07 8.42
N HIS A 112 -9.59 -20.95 8.46
CA HIS A 112 -9.65 -22.31 7.98
C HIS A 112 -8.72 -23.19 8.84
N PRO A 113 -9.14 -24.38 9.30
CA PRO A 113 -8.39 -25.19 10.26
C PRO A 113 -7.02 -25.67 9.76
N ARG A 114 -6.79 -25.70 8.45
CA ARG A 114 -5.48 -26.08 7.86
C ARG A 114 -4.42 -24.98 7.92
N ASN A 115 -4.85 -23.73 7.96
CA ASN A 115 -3.98 -22.56 7.85
C ASN A 115 -3.41 -22.17 9.21
N GLN A 116 -2.47 -21.23 9.21
CA GLN A 116 -1.84 -20.68 10.41
C GLN A 116 -2.05 -19.16 10.44
N TYR A 117 -2.26 -18.61 11.63
CA TYR A 117 -2.59 -17.19 11.80
C TYR A 117 -1.76 -16.58 12.91
N VAL A 118 -1.19 -15.40 12.62
CA VAL A 118 -0.65 -14.48 13.60
C VAL A 118 -1.45 -13.19 13.52
N VAL A 119 -2.00 -12.76 14.65
CA VAL A 119 -2.67 -11.47 14.77
C VAL A 119 -1.85 -10.52 15.63
N HIS A 120 -1.79 -9.26 15.20
CA HIS A 120 -0.99 -8.23 15.86
C HIS A 120 -1.74 -6.91 15.90
N LEU A 121 -1.82 -6.31 17.08
CA LEU A 121 -2.13 -4.89 17.25
C LEU A 121 -0.87 -4.17 17.72
N ASP A 122 -0.53 -3.07 17.06
CA ASP A 122 0.66 -2.29 17.36
C ASP A 122 0.57 -1.55 18.71
N LEU A 123 1.67 -0.94 19.15
CA LEU A 123 1.72 -0.20 20.42
C LEU A 123 0.94 1.11 20.43
N GLU A 124 0.39 1.58 19.31
CA GLU A 124 -0.56 2.70 19.30
C GLU A 124 -1.89 2.28 19.93
N ALA A 125 -2.27 1.01 19.77
CA ALA A 125 -3.49 0.49 20.36
C ALA A 125 -3.42 0.47 21.90
N PRO A 126 -4.47 0.94 22.60
CA PRO A 126 -4.57 0.88 24.05
C PRO A 126 -4.29 -0.53 24.59
N VAL A 127 -3.70 -0.60 25.78
CA VAL A 127 -3.37 -1.88 26.43
C VAL A 127 -4.60 -2.76 26.55
N GLU A 128 -5.75 -2.16 26.88
CA GLU A 128 -7.04 -2.82 27.05
C GLU A 128 -7.49 -3.51 25.75
N GLU A 129 -7.38 -2.82 24.61
CA GLU A 129 -7.75 -3.34 23.29
C GLU A 129 -6.85 -4.53 22.90
N ARG A 130 -5.54 -4.42 23.16
CA ARG A 130 -4.58 -5.49 22.89
C ARG A 130 -4.82 -6.71 23.77
N LEU A 131 -5.07 -6.51 25.06
CA LEU A 131 -5.41 -7.59 25.98
C LEU A 131 -6.75 -8.23 25.62
N GLU A 132 -7.72 -7.46 25.16
CA GLU A 132 -9.00 -8.00 24.67
C GLU A 132 -8.79 -8.89 23.44
N LEU A 133 -7.95 -8.49 22.49
CA LEU A 133 -7.62 -9.34 21.34
C LEU A 133 -6.99 -10.66 21.79
N ILE A 134 -6.01 -10.61 22.70
CA ILE A 134 -5.33 -11.80 23.22
C ILE A 134 -6.33 -12.72 23.94
N ARG A 135 -7.17 -12.18 24.83
CA ARG A 135 -8.24 -12.94 25.51
C ARG A 135 -9.20 -13.56 24.51
N TRP A 136 -9.62 -12.81 23.49
CA TRP A 136 -10.53 -13.34 22.47
C TRP A 136 -9.91 -14.49 21.66
N VAL A 137 -8.62 -14.41 21.30
CA VAL A 137 -7.93 -15.51 20.61
C VAL A 137 -7.81 -16.74 21.52
N ASN A 138 -7.47 -16.56 22.79
CA ASN A 138 -7.21 -17.66 23.72
C ASN A 138 -8.48 -18.30 24.29
N GLU A 139 -9.54 -17.52 24.51
CA GLU A 139 -10.71 -17.92 25.29
C GLU A 139 -12.03 -17.69 24.55
N GLY A 140 -12.06 -16.76 23.59
CA GLY A 140 -13.30 -16.28 22.95
C GLY A 140 -13.90 -17.23 21.91
N GLU A 141 -13.07 -18.00 21.21
CA GLU A 141 -13.51 -18.91 20.13
C GLU A 141 -13.03 -20.34 20.39
N LYS A 142 -13.96 -21.28 20.58
CA LYS A 142 -13.64 -22.69 20.87
C LYS A 142 -12.80 -23.34 19.77
N VAL A 143 -13.10 -23.03 18.52
CA VAL A 143 -12.40 -23.62 17.36
C VAL A 143 -10.91 -23.25 17.36
N PHE A 144 -10.56 -22.04 17.82
CA PHE A 144 -9.15 -21.63 17.91
C PHE A 144 -8.40 -22.42 18.99
N GLN A 145 -9.06 -22.74 20.09
CA GLN A 145 -8.50 -23.54 21.18
C GLN A 145 -8.33 -25.01 20.77
N GLU A 146 -9.32 -25.58 20.09
CA GLU A 146 -9.29 -26.97 19.64
C GLU A 146 -8.22 -27.20 18.57
N VAL A 147 -8.09 -26.27 17.62
CA VAL A 147 -7.15 -26.42 16.49
C VAL A 147 -5.76 -25.86 16.82
N GLY A 148 -5.66 -24.84 17.67
CA GLY A 148 -4.39 -24.26 18.11
C GLY A 148 -3.60 -23.52 17.00
N ASN A 149 -4.29 -23.04 15.96
CA ASN A 149 -3.65 -22.45 14.77
C ASN A 149 -3.68 -20.91 14.70
N VAL A 150 -4.21 -20.24 15.72
CA VAL A 150 -4.26 -18.77 15.83
C VAL A 150 -3.41 -18.30 17.00
N ARG A 151 -2.53 -17.32 16.77
CA ARG A 151 -1.62 -16.78 17.78
C ARG A 151 -1.71 -15.26 17.82
N ALA A 152 -1.87 -14.70 19.01
CA ALA A 152 -1.80 -13.24 19.20
C ALA A 152 -0.39 -12.84 19.63
N VAL A 153 0.16 -11.78 19.01
CA VAL A 153 1.44 -11.20 19.41
C VAL A 153 1.28 -10.46 20.73
N VAL A 154 1.82 -11.03 21.81
CA VAL A 154 1.73 -10.44 23.17
C VAL A 154 2.64 -9.22 23.30
N ARG A 155 3.88 -9.32 22.81
CA ARG A 155 4.85 -8.23 22.81
C ARG A 155 4.72 -7.44 21.51
N SER A 156 3.74 -6.53 21.50
CA SER A 156 3.46 -5.67 20.35
C SER A 156 4.67 -4.81 19.98
N ASN A 157 4.93 -4.70 18.68
CA ASN A 157 5.84 -3.71 18.11
C ASN A 157 5.10 -2.37 17.92
N LEU A 158 5.83 -1.25 17.98
CA LEU A 158 5.33 0.02 17.45
C LEU A 158 5.58 0.06 15.94
N VAL A 159 4.55 0.38 15.15
CA VAL A 159 4.62 0.36 13.69
C VAL A 159 4.46 1.77 13.15
N THR A 160 5.53 2.30 12.57
CA THR A 160 5.56 3.62 11.95
C THR A 160 5.27 3.51 10.46
N TYR A 161 4.31 4.28 9.95
CA TYR A 161 4.02 4.30 8.51
C TYR A 161 5.24 4.75 7.70
N ARG A 162 5.55 4.02 6.61
CA ARG A 162 6.77 4.15 5.78
C ARG A 162 8.09 3.86 6.51
N GLY A 163 8.04 3.47 7.77
CA GLY A 163 9.21 3.10 8.55
C GLY A 163 9.63 1.64 8.35
N PRO A 164 10.92 1.30 8.60
CA PRO A 164 11.41 -0.07 8.69
C PRO A 164 10.66 -0.91 9.74
N THR A 165 10.04 -0.30 10.75
CA THR A 165 9.21 -1.01 11.73
C THR A 165 8.04 -1.77 11.11
N MET A 166 7.49 -1.34 9.97
CA MET A 166 6.49 -2.11 9.22
C MET A 166 7.06 -3.47 8.80
N VAL A 167 8.23 -3.47 8.15
CA VAL A 167 8.91 -4.69 7.70
C VAL A 167 9.32 -5.54 8.90
N SER A 168 9.83 -4.92 9.96
CA SER A 168 10.19 -5.61 11.21
C SER A 168 8.99 -6.36 11.80
N ASN A 169 7.79 -5.77 11.76
CA ASN A 169 6.57 -6.43 12.22
C ASN A 169 6.24 -7.68 11.39
N THR A 170 6.34 -7.58 10.07
CA THR A 170 6.13 -8.72 9.17
C THR A 170 7.16 -9.83 9.41
N LEU A 171 8.43 -9.48 9.61
CA LEU A 171 9.48 -10.45 9.95
C LEU A 171 9.26 -11.09 11.31
N HIS A 172 8.77 -10.34 12.30
CA HIS A 172 8.44 -10.87 13.63
C HIS A 172 7.33 -11.93 13.52
N ALA A 173 6.26 -11.66 12.76
CA ALA A 173 5.19 -12.62 12.53
C ALA A 173 5.67 -13.87 11.78
N ALA A 174 6.47 -13.69 10.72
CA ALA A 174 7.06 -14.80 9.98
C ALA A 174 7.93 -15.67 10.91
N ALA A 175 8.73 -15.07 11.79
CA ALA A 175 9.55 -15.81 12.76
C ALA A 175 8.69 -16.65 13.73
N ILE A 176 7.56 -16.12 14.20
CA ILE A 176 6.60 -16.88 15.03
C ILE A 176 6.04 -18.08 14.24
N LEU A 177 5.64 -17.87 12.98
CA LEU A 177 5.07 -18.92 12.15
C LEU A 177 6.08 -20.00 11.75
N LEU A 178 7.35 -19.62 11.54
CA LEU A 178 8.43 -20.58 11.28
C LEU A 178 8.77 -21.41 12.51
N ARG A 179 8.74 -20.80 13.71
CA ARG A 179 9.09 -21.49 14.96
C ARG A 179 7.94 -22.37 15.46
N ASP A 180 6.73 -21.82 15.49
CA ASP A 180 5.61 -22.39 16.22
C ASP A 180 4.44 -22.81 15.31
N GLY A 181 4.41 -22.38 14.04
CA GLY A 181 3.30 -22.60 13.09
C GLY A 181 3.33 -23.94 12.34
N GLY A 182 4.43 -24.68 12.42
CA GLY A 182 4.62 -25.93 11.67
C GLY A 182 4.78 -25.70 10.15
N GLU A 183 4.43 -26.70 9.35
CA GLU A 183 4.57 -26.62 7.88
C GLU A 183 3.51 -25.72 7.23
N TRP A 184 3.92 -24.75 6.44
CA TRP A 184 3.05 -23.95 5.58
C TRP A 184 3.78 -23.63 4.26
N ASP A 185 3.01 -23.39 3.20
CA ASP A 185 3.53 -23.25 1.83
C ASP A 185 3.69 -21.78 1.42
N TRP A 186 2.75 -20.92 1.81
CA TRP A 186 2.78 -19.50 1.47
C TRP A 186 2.48 -18.60 2.67
N PHE A 187 3.19 -17.48 2.74
CA PHE A 187 2.97 -16.43 3.72
C PHE A 187 2.24 -15.24 3.09
N ILE A 188 1.18 -14.77 3.75
CA ILE A 188 0.34 -13.67 3.28
C ILE A 188 0.21 -12.64 4.39
N ASN A 189 0.67 -11.41 4.14
CA ASN A 189 0.52 -10.29 5.06
C ASN A 189 -0.71 -9.45 4.69
N LEU A 190 -1.53 -9.16 5.69
CA LEU A 190 -2.78 -8.40 5.59
C LEU A 190 -2.84 -7.36 6.70
N SER A 191 -3.55 -6.26 6.43
CA SER A 191 -3.95 -5.31 7.46
C SER A 191 -5.39 -5.56 7.92
N ALA A 192 -5.81 -4.92 9.00
CA ALA A 192 -7.19 -4.94 9.48
C ALA A 192 -8.20 -4.34 8.48
N SER A 193 -7.74 -3.53 7.52
CA SER A 193 -8.59 -2.94 6.47
C SER A 193 -8.83 -3.90 5.29
N ASP A 194 -8.03 -4.96 5.16
CA ASP A 194 -8.15 -5.91 4.07
C ASP A 194 -9.34 -6.88 4.30
N TYR A 195 -9.90 -7.40 3.20
CA TYR A 195 -10.99 -8.39 3.27
C TYR A 195 -10.93 -9.38 2.10
N PRO A 196 -11.13 -10.69 2.35
CA PRO A 196 -11.13 -11.67 1.28
C PRO A 196 -12.30 -11.46 0.32
N LEU A 197 -12.01 -11.53 -0.98
CA LEU A 197 -13.01 -11.51 -2.06
C LEU A 197 -13.38 -12.93 -2.56
N VAL A 198 -12.62 -13.93 -2.13
CA VAL A 198 -12.79 -15.34 -2.47
C VAL A 198 -12.86 -16.14 -1.18
N THR A 199 -13.55 -17.29 -1.22
CA THR A 199 -13.59 -18.19 -0.06
C THR A 199 -12.22 -18.85 0.15
N GLN A 200 -11.97 -19.34 1.38
CA GLN A 200 -10.73 -20.07 1.66
C GLN A 200 -10.63 -21.36 0.83
N ASP A 201 -11.74 -22.06 0.62
CA ASP A 201 -11.77 -23.29 -0.16
C ASP A 201 -11.42 -23.02 -1.64
N ASP A 202 -11.98 -21.98 -2.24
CA ASP A 202 -11.67 -21.60 -3.63
C ASP A 202 -10.22 -21.15 -3.79
N LEU A 203 -9.69 -20.40 -2.81
CA LEU A 203 -8.29 -19.98 -2.80
C LEU A 203 -7.36 -21.19 -2.70
N LEU A 204 -7.61 -22.11 -1.76
CA LEU A 204 -6.82 -23.33 -1.59
C LEU A 204 -6.90 -24.23 -2.83
N HIS A 205 -8.08 -24.36 -3.43
CA HIS A 205 -8.27 -25.11 -4.67
C HIS A 205 -7.45 -24.50 -5.81
N THR A 206 -7.50 -23.18 -5.99
CA THR A 206 -6.75 -22.49 -7.04
C THR A 206 -5.24 -22.67 -6.85
N LEU A 207 -4.75 -22.39 -5.64
CA LEU A 207 -3.33 -22.52 -5.29
C LEU A 207 -2.84 -23.97 -5.34
N SER A 208 -3.72 -24.97 -5.25
CA SER A 208 -3.34 -26.38 -5.32
C SER A 208 -2.68 -26.76 -6.66
N SER A 209 -3.00 -26.04 -7.74
CA SER A 209 -2.43 -26.24 -9.08
C SER A 209 -1.08 -25.53 -9.30
N ILE A 210 -0.73 -24.60 -8.41
CA ILE A 210 0.43 -23.72 -8.57
C ILE A 210 1.67 -24.34 -7.91
N PRO A 211 2.84 -24.34 -8.57
CA PRO A 211 4.10 -24.76 -7.95
C PRO A 211 4.42 -23.97 -6.65
N ARG A 212 4.85 -24.69 -5.60
CA ARG A 212 5.06 -24.13 -4.23
C ARG A 212 6.35 -23.33 -4.10
N ASP A 213 7.22 -23.39 -5.10
CA ASP A 213 8.48 -22.66 -5.20
C ASP A 213 8.30 -21.22 -5.75
N LEU A 214 7.06 -20.79 -6.01
CA LEU A 214 6.74 -19.46 -6.54
C LEU A 214 6.37 -18.46 -5.44
N ASN A 215 6.80 -17.21 -5.64
CA ASN A 215 6.42 -16.06 -4.84
C ASN A 215 5.54 -15.10 -5.66
N PHE A 216 4.49 -14.56 -5.05
CA PHE A 216 3.58 -13.60 -5.68
C PHE A 216 3.85 -12.21 -5.13
N ILE A 217 4.66 -11.43 -5.85
CA ILE A 217 5.05 -10.08 -5.45
C ILE A 217 4.88 -9.14 -6.63
N GLU A 218 4.03 -8.11 -6.49
CA GLU A 218 3.93 -7.05 -7.48
C GLU A 218 5.16 -6.15 -7.40
N HIS A 219 5.96 -6.11 -8.46
CA HIS A 219 7.16 -5.29 -8.51
C HIS A 219 7.45 -4.74 -9.91
N THR A 220 8.19 -3.63 -9.97
CA THR A 220 8.77 -3.06 -11.19
C THR A 220 10.22 -2.63 -10.94
N SER A 221 11.08 -2.87 -11.93
CA SER A 221 12.46 -2.35 -11.96
C SER A 221 12.55 -0.94 -12.54
N ASP A 222 11.45 -0.39 -13.04
CA ASP A 222 11.40 1.00 -13.50
C ASP A 222 11.15 1.92 -12.31
N ILE A 223 12.25 2.42 -11.75
CA ILE A 223 12.23 3.21 -10.52
C ILE A 223 11.97 4.69 -10.85
N GLY A 224 12.51 5.20 -11.96
CA GLY A 224 12.38 6.59 -12.38
C GLY A 224 12.58 7.59 -11.24
N TRP A 225 11.62 8.50 -11.06
CA TRP A 225 11.64 9.52 -10.01
C TRP A 225 11.62 8.96 -8.58
N LYS A 226 11.25 7.68 -8.37
CA LYS A 226 11.25 7.06 -7.04
C LYS A 226 12.65 6.82 -6.50
N GLU A 227 13.68 6.86 -7.35
CA GLU A 227 15.07 6.64 -6.93
C GLU A 227 15.50 7.71 -5.93
N ASP A 228 15.30 8.98 -6.30
CA ASP A 228 15.63 10.11 -5.45
C ASP A 228 14.74 10.22 -4.21
N GLN A 229 13.53 9.64 -4.24
CA GLN A 229 12.57 9.69 -3.13
C GLN A 229 12.61 8.48 -2.20
N ARG A 230 13.13 7.33 -2.63
CA ARG A 230 13.07 6.08 -1.85
C ARG A 230 14.41 5.35 -1.72
N ALA A 231 15.31 5.48 -2.70
CA ALA A 231 16.60 4.79 -2.64
C ALA A 231 17.67 5.62 -1.91
N ARG A 232 17.74 6.91 -2.25
CA ARG A 232 18.78 7.85 -1.78
C ARG A 232 18.54 8.48 -0.41
N PRO A 233 17.29 8.74 0.04
CA PRO A 233 17.09 9.31 1.36
C PRO A 233 17.52 8.37 2.48
N VAL A 234 17.97 8.96 3.59
CA VAL A 234 18.22 8.25 4.85
C VAL A 234 17.08 8.61 5.80
N ILE A 235 16.45 7.58 6.36
CA ILE A 235 15.32 7.73 7.28
C ILE A 235 15.68 7.21 8.67
N ILE A 236 15.15 7.87 9.69
CA ILE A 236 15.24 7.44 11.08
C ILE A 236 13.81 7.11 11.53
N ASP A 237 13.61 5.90 12.02
CA ASP A 237 12.31 5.43 12.51
C ASP A 237 12.25 5.58 14.04
N PRO A 238 11.41 6.49 14.56
CA PRO A 238 11.26 6.69 16.00
C PRO A 238 10.77 5.44 16.72
N GLY A 239 10.01 4.58 16.03
CA GLY A 239 9.48 3.35 16.62
C GLY A 239 10.53 2.29 16.96
N LEU A 240 11.80 2.51 16.59
CA LEU A 240 12.92 1.66 17.02
C LEU A 240 13.48 2.02 18.39
N TYR A 241 13.29 3.26 18.88
CA TYR A 241 13.89 3.73 20.14
C TYR A 241 12.94 4.51 21.06
N SER A 242 11.73 4.82 20.60
CA SER A 242 10.70 5.55 21.35
C SER A 242 9.40 4.75 21.40
N LEU A 243 8.66 4.89 22.51
CA LEU A 243 7.30 4.36 22.65
C LEU A 243 6.23 5.34 22.18
N GLN A 244 6.60 6.61 21.95
CA GLN A 244 5.69 7.62 21.41
C GLN A 244 5.70 7.53 19.89
N LYS A 245 4.53 7.26 19.30
CA LYS A 245 4.37 7.20 17.85
C LYS A 245 4.57 8.57 17.23
N SER A 246 5.42 8.62 16.21
CA SER A 246 5.65 9.80 15.37
C SER A 246 6.09 9.37 13.98
N ASP A 247 5.95 10.26 13.00
CA ASP A 247 6.37 9.99 11.63
C ASP A 247 7.88 9.78 11.51
N VAL A 248 8.28 9.09 10.43
CA VAL A 248 9.70 8.92 10.10
C VAL A 248 10.39 10.27 9.90
N PHE A 249 11.58 10.40 10.47
CA PHE A 249 12.43 11.57 10.26
C PHE A 249 13.29 11.36 9.02
N TRP A 250 13.34 12.37 8.17
CA TRP A 250 14.18 12.39 6.98
C TRP A 250 15.47 13.14 7.31
N ALA A 251 16.60 12.47 7.17
CA ALA A 251 17.89 13.14 7.32
C ALA A 251 18.13 14.09 6.13
N THR A 252 18.84 15.18 6.38
CA THR A 252 19.25 16.13 5.34
C THR A 252 20.21 15.48 4.34
N GLU A 253 21.08 14.60 4.84
CA GLU A 253 22.05 13.87 4.05
C GLU A 253 21.41 12.71 3.26
N LYS A 254 21.91 12.50 2.05
CA LYS A 254 21.49 11.41 1.16
C LYS A 254 22.64 10.45 0.94
N ARG A 255 22.30 9.18 0.71
CA ARG A 255 23.26 8.14 0.30
C ARG A 255 23.25 7.92 -1.21
N SER A 256 24.32 7.30 -1.71
CA SER A 256 24.36 6.77 -3.07
C SER A 256 23.42 5.57 -3.22
N VAL A 257 22.99 5.30 -4.45
CA VAL A 257 22.19 4.11 -4.75
C VAL A 257 23.07 2.86 -4.67
N PRO A 258 22.62 1.79 -3.99
CA PRO A 258 23.36 0.54 -3.95
C PRO A 258 23.64 -0.01 -5.35
N THR A 259 24.88 -0.45 -5.60
CA THR A 259 25.32 -1.00 -6.90
C THR A 259 25.43 -2.52 -6.90
N ALA A 260 25.47 -3.16 -5.73
CA ALA A 260 25.63 -4.60 -5.58
C ALA A 260 24.38 -5.40 -6.02
N TYR A 261 23.21 -4.76 -6.09
CA TYR A 261 21.94 -5.39 -6.45
C TYR A 261 21.04 -4.38 -7.15
N ARG A 262 20.08 -4.90 -7.92
CA ARG A 262 19.05 -4.09 -8.58
C ARG A 262 17.92 -3.80 -7.61
N LEU A 263 17.49 -2.54 -7.54
CA LEU A 263 16.33 -2.15 -6.77
C LEU A 263 15.05 -2.39 -7.58
N PHE A 264 14.01 -2.82 -6.87
CA PHE A 264 12.66 -2.97 -7.39
C PHE A 264 11.72 -2.18 -6.49
N THR A 265 10.65 -1.62 -7.06
CA THR A 265 9.58 -0.97 -6.29
C THR A 265 8.28 -1.73 -6.49
N GLY A 266 7.48 -1.84 -5.43
CA GLY A 266 6.27 -2.65 -5.44
C GLY A 266 5.29 -2.22 -4.37
N GLN A 267 4.23 -3.01 -4.22
CA GLN A 267 3.26 -2.85 -3.15
C GLN A 267 3.67 -3.66 -1.91
N TYR A 268 3.30 -3.15 -0.73
CA TYR A 268 3.62 -3.80 0.54
C TYR A 268 2.64 -4.93 0.89
N GLY A 269 1.41 -4.87 0.39
CA GLY A 269 0.35 -5.84 0.68
C GLY A 269 -0.28 -6.38 -0.59
N CYS A 270 -0.93 -7.53 -0.47
CA CYS A 270 -1.64 -8.19 -1.55
C CYS A 270 -2.99 -7.50 -1.79
N LYS A 271 -3.01 -6.42 -2.59
CA LYS A 271 -4.25 -5.69 -2.86
C LYS A 271 -5.19 -6.38 -3.85
N THR A 272 -4.68 -7.30 -4.68
CA THR A 272 -5.50 -8.08 -5.63
C THR A 272 -4.73 -9.33 -6.03
N LEU A 273 -5.20 -10.52 -5.63
CA LEU A 273 -4.89 -11.76 -6.33
C LEU A 273 -5.89 -11.85 -7.50
N ALA A 274 -5.53 -11.28 -8.64
CA ALA A 274 -6.20 -11.61 -9.89
C ALA A 274 -5.62 -12.94 -10.34
N VAL A 275 -6.41 -14.01 -10.22
CA VAL A 275 -6.12 -15.31 -10.81
C VAL A 275 -6.43 -15.24 -12.30
#